data_AF-A0A2H0AE41-F1
#
_entry.id   AF-A0A2H0AE41-F1
#
_cell.length_a   1.000
_cell.length_b   1.000
_cell.length_c   1.000
_cell.angle_alpha   90.00
_cell.angle_beta   90.00
_cell.angle_gamma   90.00
#
_symmetry.space_group_name_H-M   'P 1'
#
loop_
_entity.id
_entity.type
_entity.pdbx_description
1 polymer ?
#
loop_
_entity_poly.entity_id
_entity_poly.type
_entity_poly.pdbx_seq_one_letter_code
_entity_poly.pdbx_strand_id
1 'polypeptide(L)'
;MVKKNNLKNLGFAFPVGSPHVSRTMMLAELGILLEFVADPQAPQKDYIHAVVQDNCLGKRTAKNRLISKRYLVELYSLDPNLALFRALLFFWQRDQGGHPLLALLCVYARDTLLRASAKYILPLTEGSLVTRESMELFLDN
;
A
#
# COMPACT_ATOMS: atom_id res chain seq x y z
N MET A 1 -19.18 13.69 -7.62
CA MET A 1 -17.77 14.11 -7.85
C MET A 1 -17.09 14.62 -6.58
N VAL A 2 -17.72 15.52 -5.81
CA VAL A 2 -17.21 16.11 -4.55
C VAL A 2 -16.74 15.07 -3.52
N LYS A 3 -17.51 14.01 -3.28
CA LYS A 3 -17.18 12.96 -2.27
C LYS A 3 -15.86 12.22 -2.56
N LYS A 4 -15.56 11.92 -3.83
CA LYS A 4 -14.29 11.27 -4.22
C LYS A 4 -13.10 12.23 -4.08
N ASN A 5 -13.31 13.53 -4.30
CA ASN A 5 -12.25 14.53 -4.16
C ASN A 5 -11.82 14.67 -2.69
N ASN A 6 -12.79 14.71 -1.77
CA ASN A 6 -12.52 14.75 -0.34
C ASN A 6 -11.75 13.50 0.13
N LEU A 7 -12.11 12.31 -0.35
CA LEU A 7 -11.39 11.07 -0.03
C LEU A 7 -9.95 11.07 -0.58
N LYS A 8 -9.73 11.61 -1.78
CA LYS A 8 -8.36 11.76 -2.34
C LYS A 8 -7.49 12.68 -1.48
N ASN A 9 -8.05 13.78 -0.98
CA ASN A 9 -7.35 14.68 -0.05
C ASN A 9 -6.97 14.02 1.29
N LEU A 10 -7.67 12.95 1.67
CA LEU A 10 -7.34 12.14 2.84
C LEU A 10 -6.33 11.02 2.53
N GLY A 11 -6.01 10.79 1.25
CA GLY A 11 -5.04 9.79 0.80
C GLY A 11 -5.63 8.50 0.24
N PHE A 12 -6.94 8.41 0.09
CA PHE A 12 -7.59 7.31 -0.64
C PHE A 12 -7.30 7.43 -2.13
N ALA A 13 -7.16 6.30 -2.81
CA ALA A 13 -6.89 6.26 -4.25
C ALA A 13 -7.90 5.37 -4.99
N PHE A 14 -8.21 5.77 -6.21
CA PHE A 14 -9.13 5.07 -7.13
C PHE A 14 -8.49 4.97 -8.53
N PRO A 15 -7.32 4.31 -8.65
CA PRO A 15 -6.65 4.13 -9.93
C PRO A 15 -7.47 3.23 -10.87
N VAL A 16 -7.25 3.41 -12.18
CA VAL A 16 -7.84 2.53 -13.21
C VAL A 16 -7.19 1.13 -13.16
N GLY A 17 -5.88 1.07 -12.89
CA GLY A 17 -5.14 -0.18 -12.68
C GLY A 17 -4.90 -0.49 -11.20
N SER A 18 -4.22 -1.60 -10.92
CA SER A 18 -3.88 -2.03 -9.57
C SER A 18 -2.43 -2.50 -9.47
N PRO A 19 -1.67 -2.03 -8.46
CA PRO A 19 -0.39 -2.63 -8.06
C PRO A 19 -0.45 -4.15 -7.89
N HIS A 20 -1.58 -4.71 -7.44
CA HIS A 20 -1.76 -6.13 -7.14
C HIS A 20 -1.75 -7.05 -8.36
N VAL A 21 -1.78 -6.49 -9.57
CA VAL A 21 -1.52 -7.24 -10.81
C VAL A 21 -0.04 -7.61 -10.94
N SER A 22 0.86 -6.95 -10.22
CA SER A 22 2.31 -7.14 -10.38
C SER A 22 3.09 -7.27 -9.07
N ARG A 23 2.54 -6.82 -7.94
CA ARG A 23 3.21 -6.82 -6.63
C ARG A 23 2.20 -7.11 -5.53
N THR A 24 2.67 -7.79 -4.48
CA THR A 24 1.91 -7.82 -3.22
C THR A 24 2.03 -6.47 -2.51
N MET A 25 1.53 -6.37 -1.28
CA MET A 25 1.61 -5.14 -0.49
C MET A 25 3.04 -4.65 -0.16
N MET A 26 4.11 -5.39 -0.45
CA MET A 26 5.50 -4.95 -0.16
C MET A 26 5.74 -4.62 1.32
N LEU A 27 5.18 -5.41 2.23
CA LEU A 27 5.23 -5.19 3.68
C LEU A 27 6.67 -5.07 4.22
N ALA A 28 7.56 -5.97 3.80
CA ALA A 28 8.95 -5.97 4.25
C ALA A 28 9.68 -4.69 3.81
N GLU A 29 9.50 -4.28 2.55
CA GLU A 29 10.08 -3.03 2.06
C GLU A 29 9.50 -1.79 2.73
N LEU A 30 8.20 -1.79 3.04
CA LEU A 30 7.60 -0.70 3.83
C LEU A 30 8.30 -0.61 5.18
N GLY A 31 8.46 -1.73 5.90
CA GLY A 31 9.12 -1.75 7.21
C GLY A 31 10.54 -1.19 7.16
N ILE A 32 11.37 -1.68 6.24
CA ILE A 32 12.75 -1.20 6.04
C ILE A 32 12.76 0.30 5.74
N LEU A 33 11.86 0.78 4.88
CA LEU A 33 11.81 2.19 4.50
C LEU A 33 11.40 3.08 5.67
N LEU A 34 10.39 2.68 6.44
CA LEU A 34 9.92 3.45 7.61
C LEU A 34 10.97 3.50 8.72
N GLU A 35 11.68 2.40 8.95
CA GLU A 35 12.81 2.35 9.89
C GLU A 35 13.98 3.22 9.42
N PHE A 36 14.32 3.16 8.13
CA PHE A 36 15.42 3.94 7.56
C PHE A 36 15.16 5.45 7.62
N VAL A 37 13.94 5.90 7.32
CA VAL A 37 13.58 7.32 7.38
C VAL A 37 13.39 7.80 8.81
N ALA A 38 12.77 6.97 9.67
CA ALA A 38 12.52 7.15 11.11
C ALA A 38 11.69 8.39 11.53
N ASP A 39 11.77 9.51 10.82
CA ASP A 39 11.04 10.73 11.09
C ASP A 39 9.59 10.66 10.53
N PRO A 40 8.55 10.70 11.39
CA PRO A 40 7.16 10.65 10.94
C PRO A 40 6.69 11.95 10.24
N GLN A 41 7.45 13.04 10.30
CA GLN A 41 7.17 14.30 9.60
C GLN A 41 7.95 14.43 8.28
N ALA A 42 8.79 13.44 7.94
CA ALA A 42 9.58 13.47 6.72
C ALA A 42 8.69 13.65 5.47
N PRO A 43 8.94 14.66 4.62
CA PRO A 43 8.17 14.85 3.40
C PRO A 43 8.35 13.68 2.41
N GLN A 44 7.39 13.49 1.50
CA GLN A 44 7.41 12.39 0.52
C GLN A 44 8.71 12.27 -0.28
N LYS A 45 9.36 13.40 -0.58
CA LYS A 45 10.64 13.43 -1.30
C LYS A 45 11.75 12.69 -0.56
N ASP A 46 11.72 12.63 0.77
CA ASP A 46 12.77 12.00 1.57
C ASP A 46 12.62 10.48 1.53
N TYR A 47 11.38 9.97 1.58
CA TYR A 47 11.10 8.55 1.31
C TYR A 47 11.52 8.14 -0.11
N ILE A 48 11.26 9.00 -1.11
CA ILE A 48 11.68 8.76 -2.49
C ILE A 48 13.21 8.74 -2.60
N HIS A 49 13.90 9.68 -1.93
CA HIS A 49 15.36 9.75 -1.89
C HIS A 49 15.95 8.48 -1.26
N ALA A 50 15.43 8.05 -0.11
CA ALA A 50 15.85 6.84 0.59
C ALA A 50 15.77 5.60 -0.31
N VAL A 51 14.72 5.47 -1.13
CA VAL A 51 14.57 4.33 -2.04
C VAL A 51 15.49 4.44 -3.26
N VAL A 52 15.61 5.62 -3.87
CA VAL A 52 16.24 5.78 -5.20
C VAL A 52 17.74 6.10 -5.11
N GLN A 53 18.13 6.99 -4.21
CA GLN A 53 19.51 7.45 -4.05
C GLN A 53 20.24 6.60 -3.02
N ASP A 54 19.68 6.47 -1.82
CA ASP A 54 20.34 5.74 -0.72
C ASP A 54 20.20 4.22 -0.86
N ASN A 55 19.29 3.76 -1.73
CA ASN A 55 19.02 2.35 -1.98
C ASN A 55 18.79 1.55 -0.69
N CYS A 56 18.06 2.12 0.28
CA CYS A 56 17.80 1.47 1.58
C CYS A 56 17.17 0.07 1.44
N LEU A 57 16.48 -0.20 0.33
CA LEU A 57 15.86 -1.49 0.02
C LEU A 57 16.80 -2.53 -0.63
N GLY A 58 18.08 -2.20 -0.81
CA GLY A 58 19.09 -3.11 -1.35
C GLY A 58 18.83 -3.59 -2.78
N LYS A 59 18.16 -2.79 -3.63
CA LYS A 59 17.80 -3.22 -4.99
C LYS A 59 19.03 -3.21 -5.90
N ARG A 60 19.21 -4.32 -6.63
CA ARG A 60 20.39 -4.58 -7.49
C ARG A 60 20.65 -3.54 -8.59
N THR A 61 19.60 -2.94 -9.15
CA THR A 61 19.71 -2.03 -10.29
C THR A 61 18.94 -0.74 -10.06
N ALA A 62 19.37 0.36 -10.70
CA ALA A 62 18.65 1.63 -10.66
C ALA A 62 17.20 1.50 -11.14
N LYS A 63 16.96 0.68 -12.18
CA LYS A 63 15.61 0.35 -12.65
C LYS A 63 14.75 -0.28 -11.56
N ASN A 64 15.30 -1.24 -10.79
CA ASN A 64 14.57 -1.88 -9.70
C ASN A 64 14.27 -0.91 -8.55
N ARG A 65 15.16 0.07 -8.28
CA ARG A 65 14.89 1.15 -7.31
C ARG A 65 13.70 2.01 -7.75
N LEU A 66 13.68 2.44 -9.01
CA LEU A 66 12.58 3.23 -9.57
C LEU A 66 11.24 2.48 -9.55
N ILE A 67 11.24 1.18 -9.88
CA ILE A 67 10.04 0.33 -9.83
C ILE A 67 9.54 0.20 -8.39
N SER A 68 10.43 -0.06 -7.44
CA SER A 68 10.07 -0.19 -6.01
C SER A 68 9.50 1.12 -5.47
N LYS A 69 10.14 2.25 -5.79
CA LYS A 69 9.65 3.59 -5.47
C LYS A 69 8.24 3.82 -6.00
N ARG A 70 7.98 3.46 -7.27
CA ARG A 70 6.65 3.63 -7.88
C ARG A 70 5.60 2.89 -7.08
N TYR A 71 5.79 1.59 -6.83
CA TYR A 71 4.80 0.78 -6.14
C TYR A 71 4.60 1.19 -4.68
N LEU A 72 5.66 1.52 -3.93
CA LEU A 72 5.52 2.00 -2.55
C LEU A 72 4.73 3.32 -2.48
N VAL A 73 4.94 4.25 -3.41
CA VAL A 73 4.12 5.48 -3.50
C VAL A 73 2.67 5.16 -3.87
N GLU A 74 2.43 4.26 -4.83
CA GLU A 74 1.07 3.86 -5.21
C GLU A 74 0.34 3.20 -4.04
N LEU A 75 0.98 2.26 -3.35
CA LEU A 75 0.42 1.47 -2.25
C LEU A 75 0.21 2.29 -0.96
N TYR A 76 1.12 3.22 -0.64
CA TYR A 76 1.16 3.84 0.70
C TYR A 76 1.13 5.37 0.70
N SER A 77 1.12 6.03 -0.46
CA SER A 77 1.43 7.47 -0.68
C SER A 77 2.82 7.90 -0.27
N LEU A 78 3.29 7.50 0.92
CA LEU A 78 4.49 8.02 1.55
C LEU A 78 4.45 9.54 1.76
N ASP A 79 3.26 10.11 1.99
CA ASP A 79 3.08 11.56 2.12
C ASP A 79 2.43 11.92 3.46
N PRO A 80 3.17 12.55 4.39
CA PRO A 80 2.64 12.93 5.71
C PRO A 80 1.55 14.00 5.63
N ASN A 81 1.32 14.65 4.48
CA ASN A 81 0.18 15.55 4.31
C ASN A 81 -1.15 14.80 4.20
N LEU A 82 -1.13 13.51 3.87
CA LEU A 82 -2.31 12.68 3.73
C LEU A 82 -2.63 11.95 5.03
N ALA A 83 -3.87 12.12 5.51
CA ALA A 83 -4.33 11.54 6.77
C ALA A 83 -4.15 10.02 6.84
N LEU A 84 -4.37 9.32 5.73
CA LEU A 84 -4.22 7.86 5.64
C LEU A 84 -2.78 7.41 5.93
N PHE A 85 -1.77 8.10 5.40
CA PHE A 85 -0.37 7.75 5.66
C PHE A 85 0.05 8.14 7.08
N ARG A 86 -0.40 9.30 7.57
CA ARG A 86 -0.17 9.67 8.99
C ARG A 86 -0.75 8.64 9.96
N ALA A 87 -1.97 8.15 9.69
CA ALA A 87 -2.60 7.13 10.51
C ALA A 87 -1.79 5.82 10.51
N LEU A 88 -1.30 5.40 9.34
CA LEU A 88 -0.38 4.26 9.23
C LEU A 88 0.84 4.46 10.13
N LEU A 89 1.57 5.57 10.00
CA LEU A 89 2.77 5.84 10.81
C LEU A 89 2.47 5.88 12.32
N PHE A 90 1.35 6.51 12.70
CA PHE A 90 0.95 6.64 14.10
C PHE A 90 0.76 5.27 14.76
N PHE A 91 0.02 4.36 14.12
CA PHE A 91 -0.21 3.02 14.67
C PHE A 91 1.00 2.10 14.48
N TRP A 92 1.78 2.28 13.41
CA TRP A 92 2.99 1.49 13.15
C TRP A 92 3.99 1.58 14.31
N GLN A 93 4.18 2.75 14.90
CA GLN A 93 5.08 2.92 16.04
C GLN A 93 4.56 2.31 17.35
N ARG A 94 3.28 1.94 17.42
CA ARG A 94 2.60 1.55 18.67
C ARG A 94 2.29 0.06 18.76
N ASP A 95 2.14 -0.60 17.62
CA ASP A 95 1.79 -2.02 17.56
C ASP A 95 2.57 -2.73 16.45
N GLN A 96 3.69 -3.36 16.83
CA GLN A 96 4.50 -4.15 15.92
C GLN A 96 3.77 -5.40 15.42
N GLY A 97 2.94 -6.03 16.27
CA GLY A 97 2.16 -7.20 15.88
C GLY A 97 1.07 -6.86 14.85
N GLY A 98 0.55 -5.64 14.91
CA GLY A 98 -0.47 -5.11 13.99
C GLY A 98 0.04 -4.63 12.64
N HIS A 99 1.36 -4.56 12.41
CA HIS A 99 1.94 -4.05 11.15
C HIS A 99 1.33 -4.67 9.88
N PRO A 100 1.15 -6.00 9.76
CA PRO A 100 0.57 -6.60 8.56
C PRO A 100 -0.86 -6.12 8.29
N LEU A 101 -1.68 -6.01 9.34
CA LEU A 101 -3.06 -5.56 9.23
C LEU A 101 -3.13 -4.06 8.88
N LEU A 102 -2.30 -3.23 9.51
CA LEU A 102 -2.22 -1.80 9.21
C LEU A 102 -1.81 -1.55 7.75
N ALA A 103 -0.81 -2.27 7.27
CA ALA A 103 -0.38 -2.22 5.87
C ALA A 103 -1.51 -2.64 4.92
N LEU A 104 -2.19 -3.75 5.23
CA LEU A 104 -3.33 -4.23 4.44
C LEU A 104 -4.46 -3.20 4.36
N LEU A 105 -4.83 -2.58 5.48
CA LEU A 105 -5.88 -1.56 5.54
C LEU A 105 -5.52 -0.30 4.72
N CYS A 106 -4.25 0.15 4.79
CA CYS A 106 -3.77 1.28 4.01
C CYS A 106 -3.84 0.99 2.51
N VAL A 107 -3.37 -0.19 2.11
CA VAL A 107 -3.38 -0.64 0.71
C VAL A 107 -4.80 -0.86 0.20
N TYR A 108 -5.69 -1.46 1.00
CA TYR A 108 -7.11 -1.59 0.70
C TYR A 108 -7.75 -0.22 0.45
N ALA A 109 -7.39 0.82 1.20
CA ALA A 109 -7.89 2.17 0.96
C ALA A 109 -7.40 2.80 -0.37
N ARG A 110 -6.42 2.20 -1.05
CA ARG A 110 -5.79 2.76 -2.26
C ARG A 110 -5.86 1.88 -3.51
N ASP A 111 -6.06 0.58 -3.36
CA ASP A 111 -6.07 -0.39 -4.45
C ASP A 111 -7.50 -0.82 -4.81
N THR A 112 -7.89 -0.64 -6.08
CA THR A 112 -9.24 -0.97 -6.55
C THR A 112 -9.49 -2.48 -6.64
N LEU A 113 -8.49 -3.26 -7.05
CA LEU A 113 -8.60 -4.71 -7.20
C LEU A 113 -8.71 -5.37 -5.83
N LEU A 114 -7.83 -5.02 -4.89
CA LEU A 114 -7.87 -5.56 -3.53
C LEU A 114 -9.21 -5.24 -2.84
N ARG A 115 -9.77 -4.04 -3.05
CA ARG A 115 -11.11 -3.71 -2.56
C ARG A 115 -12.21 -4.55 -3.17
N ALA A 116 -12.13 -4.81 -4.46
CA ALA A 116 -13.10 -5.65 -5.14
C ALA A 116 -13.01 -7.08 -4.59
N SER A 117 -11.80 -7.64 -4.50
CA SER A 117 -11.56 -8.99 -3.97
C SER A 117 -12.04 -9.17 -2.52
N ALA A 118 -11.92 -8.17 -1.66
CA ALA A 118 -12.38 -8.30 -0.27
C ALA A 118 -13.88 -8.57 -0.15
N LYS A 119 -14.71 -8.06 -1.08
CA LYS A 119 -16.15 -8.33 -1.10
C LYS A 119 -16.47 -9.79 -1.37
N TYR A 120 -15.57 -10.48 -2.07
CA TYR A 120 -15.67 -11.92 -2.32
C TYR A 120 -15.11 -12.74 -1.15
N ILE A 121 -13.96 -12.33 -0.60
CA ILE A 121 -13.23 -13.10 0.42
C ILE A 121 -13.87 -13.01 1.81
N LEU A 122 -14.23 -11.81 2.28
CA LEU A 122 -14.67 -11.60 3.67
C LEU A 122 -15.95 -12.38 4.08
N PRO A 123 -16.92 -12.63 3.18
CA PRO A 123 -18.09 -13.44 3.52
C PRO A 123 -17.83 -14.95 3.62
N LEU A 124 -16.68 -15.43 3.15
CA LEU A 124 -16.36 -16.86 3.15
C LEU A 124 -16.06 -17.35 4.57
N THR A 125 -16.46 -18.58 4.88
CA THR A 125 -16.05 -19.24 6.13
C THR A 125 -14.58 -19.63 6.06
N GLU A 126 -13.91 -19.63 7.20
CA GLU A 126 -12.53 -20.11 7.29
C GLU A 126 -12.41 -21.55 6.76
N GLY A 127 -11.34 -21.82 6.00
CA GLY A 127 -11.14 -23.09 5.30
C GLY A 127 -11.87 -23.21 3.95
N SER A 128 -12.66 -22.22 3.54
CA SER A 128 -13.25 -22.18 2.19
C SER A 128 -12.18 -22.20 1.11
N LEU A 129 -12.41 -22.99 0.06
CA LEU A 129 -11.56 -23.01 -1.13
C LEU A 129 -11.83 -21.76 -1.98
N VAL A 130 -10.77 -21.03 -2.29
CA VAL A 130 -10.79 -19.94 -3.28
C VAL A 130 -9.98 -20.39 -4.48
N THR A 131 -10.63 -20.49 -5.65
CA THR A 131 -9.95 -20.77 -6.91
C THR A 131 -9.78 -19.52 -7.74
N ARG A 132 -8.84 -19.55 -8.68
CA ARG A 132 -8.63 -18.46 -9.64
C ARG A 132 -9.92 -18.14 -10.41
N GLU A 133 -10.57 -19.18 -10.93
CA GLU A 133 -11.78 -19.08 -11.76
C GLU A 133 -12.93 -18.44 -10.98
N SER A 134 -13.09 -18.81 -9.69
CA SER A 134 -14.12 -18.23 -8.84
C SER A 134 -13.91 -16.74 -8.56
N MET A 135 -12.65 -16.31 -8.42
CA MET A 135 -12.27 -14.92 -8.23
C MET A 135 -12.43 -14.12 -9.54
N GLU A 136 -11.98 -14.65 -10.67
CA GLU A 136 -12.13 -14.02 -11.99
C GLU A 136 -13.62 -13.82 -12.31
N LEU A 137 -14.46 -14.85 -12.12
CA LEU A 137 -15.90 -14.75 -12.30
C LEU A 137 -16.53 -13.67 -11.41
N PHE A 138 -16.07 -13.50 -10.17
CA PHE A 138 -16.56 -12.44 -9.30
C PHE A 138 -16.14 -11.04 -9.76
N LEU A 139 -14.91 -10.89 -10.26
CA LEU A 139 -14.34 -9.59 -10.64
C LEU A 139 -14.83 -9.08 -12.01
N ASP A 140 -15.22 -9.98 -12.91
CA ASP A 140 -15.73 -9.65 -14.25
C ASP A 140 -17.22 -9.22 -14.25
N ASN A 141 -17.93 -9.38 -13.13
CA ASN A 141 -19.32 -8.95 -12.92
C ASN A 141 -19.42 -7.54 -12.28
#